data_AF-M2PTY5-F1
#
_entry.id   AF-M2PTY5-F1
#
_cell.length_a   1.000
_cell.length_b   1.000
_cell.length_c   1.000
_cell.angle_alpha   90.00
_cell.angle_beta   90.00
_cell.angle_gamma   90.00
#
_symmetry.space_group_name_H-M   'P 1'
#
loop_
_entity.id
_entity.type
_entity.pdbx_description
1 polymer ?
#
loop_
_entity_poly.entity_id
_entity_poly.type
_entity_poly.pdbx_seq_one_letter_code
_entity_poly.pdbx_strand_id
1 'polypeptide(L)'
;MAAQVPPTGAIVIRVTNTTDWRLVGSIPPTDSRVTITGSAEAAVGASVCRYGSTTGWRCGTIQGKNQTITFPGGTLTGLTRTSVCAEPGDNGGPFVSGTQAQGVLVGGSGNCSSGGTTYFVPVNRVLSAYGLTILAGAS
;
A
#
# COMPACT_ATOMS: atom_id res chain seq x y z
N MET A 1 -0.69 19.31 17.89
CA MET A 1 -1.69 19.37 16.80
C MET A 1 -1.76 17.99 16.19
N ALA A 2 -2.87 17.25 16.35
CA ALA A 2 -3.02 15.96 15.70
C ALA A 2 -3.25 16.22 14.21
N ALA A 3 -2.39 15.71 13.33
CA ALA A 3 -2.62 15.76 11.90
C ALA A 3 -3.94 15.02 11.62
N GLN A 4 -4.91 15.73 11.04
CA GLN A 4 -6.18 15.15 10.64
C GLN A 4 -5.89 13.96 9.73
N VAL A 5 -6.40 12.78 10.10
CA VAL A 5 -6.34 11.61 9.23
C VAL A 5 -7.05 11.97 7.91
N PRO A 6 -6.43 11.77 6.73
CA PRO A 6 -7.07 12.08 5.46
C PRO A 6 -8.40 11.34 5.34
N PRO A 7 -9.43 11.90 4.66
CA PRO A 7 -10.72 11.25 4.51
C PRO A 7 -10.64 9.83 3.92
N THR A 8 -9.61 9.57 3.10
CA THR A 8 -9.34 8.27 2.49
C THR A 8 -8.42 7.36 3.33
N GLY A 9 -7.71 7.93 4.29
CA GLY A 9 -6.59 7.31 5.02
C GLY A 9 -5.25 7.34 4.29
N ALA A 10 -5.17 8.00 3.13
CA ALA A 10 -3.92 8.18 2.38
C ALA A 10 -3.76 9.62 1.91
N ILE A 11 -2.51 10.02 1.65
CA ILE A 11 -2.16 11.34 1.10
C ILE A 11 -1.81 11.17 -0.38
N VAL A 12 -2.29 12.09 -1.22
CA VAL A 12 -1.91 12.18 -2.63
C VAL A 12 -0.91 13.31 -2.80
N ILE A 13 0.22 13.02 -3.44
CA ILE A 13 1.28 13.99 -3.74
C ILE A 13 1.20 14.34 -5.22
N ARG A 14 1.05 15.63 -5.54
CA ARG A 14 1.16 16.14 -6.91
C ARG A 14 2.62 16.49 -7.19
N VAL A 15 3.25 15.76 -8.10
CA VAL A 15 4.58 16.08 -8.61
C VAL A 15 4.45 17.22 -9.64
N THR A 16 5.14 18.33 -9.41
CA THR A 16 5.14 19.51 -10.31
C THR A 16 6.43 19.63 -11.12
N ASN A 17 7.56 19.21 -10.55
CA ASN A 17 8.85 19.15 -11.24
C ASN A 17 8.96 17.82 -12.00
N THR A 18 8.56 17.84 -13.28
CA THR A 18 8.56 16.65 -14.15
C THR A 18 9.87 16.46 -14.92
N THR A 19 10.84 17.38 -14.79
CA THR A 19 12.18 17.19 -15.34
C THR A 19 13.01 16.27 -14.47
N ASP A 20 12.83 16.37 -13.14
CA ASP A 20 13.60 15.57 -12.17
C ASP A 20 12.85 14.30 -11.77
N TRP A 21 11.51 14.32 -11.85
CA TRP A 21 10.67 13.20 -11.46
C TRP A 21 9.86 12.67 -12.63
N ARG A 22 10.10 11.40 -12.95
CA ARG A 22 9.31 10.65 -13.92
C ARG A 22 8.46 9.61 -13.20
N LEU A 23 7.15 9.63 -13.45
CA LEU A 23 6.26 8.56 -13.01
C LEU A 23 6.59 7.26 -13.76
N VAL A 24 6.62 6.15 -13.02
CA VAL A 24 6.86 4.81 -13.57
C VAL A 24 5.76 3.87 -13.10
N GLY A 25 5.27 3.02 -14.00
CA GLY A 25 4.25 2.01 -13.70
C GLY A 25 4.83 0.72 -13.13
N SER A 26 5.76 0.82 -12.16
CA SER A 26 6.45 -0.33 -11.59
C SER A 26 6.88 -0.11 -10.14
N ILE A 27 6.86 -1.16 -9.33
CA ILE A 27 7.33 -1.15 -7.93
C ILE A 27 8.72 -1.84 -7.85
N PRO A 28 9.69 -1.32 -7.07
CA PRO A 28 10.96 -2.01 -6.75
C PRO A 28 10.73 -3.38 -6.06
N PRO A 29 11.72 -4.28 -5.94
CA PRO A 29 13.13 -3.99 -5.65
C PRO A 29 14.10 -3.99 -6.85
N THR A 30 15.37 -3.74 -6.55
CA THR A 30 16.55 -3.46 -7.41
C THR A 30 16.87 -4.47 -8.51
N ASP A 31 16.42 -5.71 -8.33
CA ASP A 31 16.86 -6.90 -9.05
C ASP A 31 15.76 -7.48 -9.95
N SER A 32 14.50 -7.13 -9.69
CA SER A 32 13.39 -7.30 -10.64
C SER A 32 12.21 -6.41 -10.23
N ARG A 33 11.92 -5.39 -11.05
CA ARG A 33 10.76 -4.53 -10.84
C ARG A 33 9.47 -5.29 -11.11
N VAL A 34 8.45 -5.05 -10.30
CA VAL A 34 7.09 -5.52 -10.58
C VAL A 34 6.35 -4.49 -11.41
N THR A 35 6.08 -4.80 -12.67
CA THR A 35 5.25 -3.98 -13.55
C THR A 35 3.80 -4.00 -13.07
N ILE A 36 3.22 -2.81 -12.92
CA ILE A 36 1.82 -2.64 -12.55
C ILE A 36 1.00 -2.50 -13.80
N THR A 37 -0.07 -3.29 -13.91
CA THR A 37 -0.97 -3.28 -15.08
C THR A 37 -2.38 -2.82 -14.73
N GLY A 38 -2.70 -2.73 -13.44
CA GLY A 38 -4.03 -2.34 -13.00
C GLY A 38 -4.18 -2.30 -11.49
N SER A 39 -5.43 -2.34 -11.04
CA SER A 39 -5.84 -2.29 -9.62
C SER A 39 -7.03 -3.21 -9.32
N ALA A 40 -7.12 -4.34 -10.03
CA ALA A 40 -8.11 -5.35 -9.70
C ALA A 40 -7.88 -5.85 -8.25
N GLU A 41 -8.90 -5.71 -7.42
CA GLU A 41 -8.80 -5.97 -5.99
C GLU A 41 -8.75 -7.48 -5.72
N ALA A 42 -7.72 -7.93 -5.00
CA ALA A 42 -7.52 -9.33 -4.67
C ALA A 42 -8.44 -9.78 -3.52
N ALA A 43 -8.87 -11.04 -3.54
CA ALA A 43 -9.77 -11.61 -2.54
C ALA A 43 -9.03 -11.95 -1.22
N VAL A 44 -9.80 -12.20 -0.14
CA VAL A 44 -9.25 -12.80 1.08
C VAL A 44 -8.65 -14.17 0.74
N GLY A 45 -7.48 -14.47 1.31
CA GLY A 45 -6.69 -15.67 1.00
C GLY A 45 -5.72 -15.50 -0.18
N ALA A 46 -5.86 -14.44 -0.99
CA ALA A 46 -4.93 -14.18 -2.08
C ALA A 46 -3.54 -13.80 -1.58
N SER A 47 -2.52 -14.17 -2.36
CA SER A 47 -1.14 -13.72 -2.16
C SER A 47 -1.06 -12.20 -2.35
N VAL A 48 -0.33 -11.54 -1.47
CA VAL A 48 -0.06 -10.11 -1.56
C VAL A 48 1.36 -9.83 -1.09
N CYS A 49 2.05 -8.98 -1.83
CA CYS A 49 3.38 -8.52 -1.53
C CYS A 49 3.39 -7.02 -1.31
N ARG A 50 4.40 -6.53 -0.61
CA ARG A 50 4.64 -5.11 -0.40
C ARG A 50 6.12 -4.78 -0.47
N TYR A 51 6.39 -3.55 -0.85
CA TYR A 51 7.72 -2.96 -0.80
C TYR A 51 7.78 -1.89 0.29
N GLY A 52 8.85 -1.87 1.06
CA GLY A 52 9.15 -0.82 2.02
C GLY A 52 10.65 -0.53 2.04
N SER A 53 11.03 0.73 2.31
CA SER A 53 12.44 1.14 2.29
C SER A 53 13.26 0.52 3.41
N THR A 54 12.63 0.10 4.51
CA THR A 54 13.32 -0.49 5.66
C THR A 54 13.51 -1.99 5.46
N THR A 55 12.44 -2.71 5.12
CA THR A 55 12.46 -4.18 5.13
C THR A 55 12.41 -4.83 3.74
N GLY A 56 12.40 -4.01 2.68
CA GLY A 56 12.44 -4.45 1.29
C GLY A 56 11.14 -5.10 0.82
N TRP A 57 11.27 -6.13 -0.02
CA TRP A 57 10.14 -6.89 -0.55
C TRP A 57 9.72 -7.98 0.43
N ARG A 58 8.45 -8.00 0.82
CA ARG A 58 7.87 -9.05 1.67
C ARG A 58 6.51 -9.47 1.15
N CYS A 59 6.18 -10.75 1.33
CA CYS A 59 4.92 -11.33 0.87
C CYS A 59 4.22 -12.11 1.97
N GLY A 60 2.94 -12.35 1.74
CA GLY A 60 2.03 -13.03 2.66
C GLY A 60 0.65 -13.10 2.02
N THR A 61 -0.41 -13.06 2.83
CA THR A 61 -1.78 -13.20 2.34
C THR A 61 -2.70 -12.13 2.88
N ILE A 62 -3.76 -11.84 2.13
CA ILE A 62 -4.89 -11.04 2.62
C ILE A 62 -5.68 -11.88 3.62
N GLN A 63 -5.81 -11.39 4.84
CA GLN A 63 -6.49 -12.10 5.94
C GLN A 63 -7.92 -11.62 6.17
N GLY A 64 -8.23 -10.37 5.80
CA GLY A 64 -9.56 -9.81 6.01
C GLY A 64 -9.71 -8.42 5.40
N LYS A 65 -10.96 -8.05 5.12
CA LYS A 65 -11.33 -6.73 4.58
C LYS A 65 -12.22 -6.00 5.58
N ASN A 66 -12.53 -4.75 5.30
CA ASN A 66 -13.42 -3.91 6.12
C ASN A 66 -12.98 -3.76 7.57
N GLN A 67 -11.67 -3.68 7.80
CA GLN A 67 -11.09 -3.57 9.13
C GLN A 67 -11.11 -2.11 9.60
N THR A 68 -11.25 -1.93 10.90
CA THR A 68 -11.25 -0.63 11.57
C THR A 68 -10.09 -0.57 12.56
N ILE A 69 -9.28 0.48 12.46
CA ILE A 69 -8.17 0.73 13.38
C ILE A 69 -8.28 2.14 13.94
N THR A 70 -8.16 2.24 15.26
CA THR A 70 -8.10 3.50 15.97
C THR A 70 -6.64 3.83 16.30
N PHE A 71 -6.15 4.93 15.75
CA PHE A 71 -4.88 5.56 16.10
C PHE A 71 -5.15 6.72 17.08
N PRO A 72 -4.13 7.20 17.82
CA PRO A 72 -4.27 8.38 18.67
C PRO A 72 -4.80 9.63 17.92
N GLY A 73 -4.52 9.73 16.61
CA GLY A 73 -4.96 10.84 15.76
C GLY A 73 -6.32 10.64 15.07
N GLY A 74 -6.98 9.48 15.22
CA GLY A 74 -8.27 9.22 14.59
C GLY A 74 -8.51 7.75 14.24
N THR A 75 -9.72 7.45 13.75
CA THR A 75 -10.14 6.11 13.34
C THR A 75 -10.13 5.97 11.83
N LEU A 76 -9.52 4.91 11.32
CA LEU A 76 -9.56 4.50 9.93
C LEU A 76 -10.42 3.26 9.77
N THR A 77 -11.35 3.31 8.81
CA THR A 77 -12.26 2.20 8.49
C THR A 77 -12.01 1.66 7.08
N GLY A 78 -12.52 0.46 6.83
CA GLY A 78 -12.45 -0.19 5.52
C GLY A 78 -11.02 -0.54 5.07
N LEU A 79 -10.13 -0.80 6.03
CA LEU A 79 -8.77 -1.25 5.75
C LEU A 79 -8.75 -2.74 5.36
N THR A 80 -7.68 -3.15 4.70
CA THR A 80 -7.41 -4.57 4.45
C THR A 80 -6.30 -5.05 5.37
N ARG A 81 -6.53 -6.16 6.07
CA ARG A 81 -5.56 -6.84 6.93
C ARG A 81 -4.77 -7.88 6.15
N THR A 82 -3.47 -7.94 6.39
CA THR A 82 -2.58 -8.93 5.76
C THR A 82 -1.65 -9.59 6.79
N SER A 83 -1.12 -10.76 6.45
CA SER A 83 -0.07 -11.45 7.20
C SER A 83 1.34 -10.92 6.91
N VAL A 84 1.47 -9.92 6.03
CA VAL A 84 2.79 -9.40 5.63
C VAL A 84 3.34 -8.59 6.79
N CYS A 85 4.56 -8.87 7.24
CA CYS A 85 5.23 -8.08 8.28
C CYS A 85 5.50 -6.66 7.80
N ALA A 86 5.78 -5.71 8.70
CA ALA A 86 6.36 -4.41 8.38
C ALA A 86 7.08 -3.86 9.62
N GLU A 87 7.99 -2.92 9.39
CA GLU A 87 8.75 -2.22 10.43
C GLU A 87 8.67 -0.70 10.23
N PRO A 88 9.07 0.10 11.25
CA PRO A 88 9.13 1.55 11.12
C PRO A 88 9.93 1.97 9.86
N GLY A 89 9.31 2.82 9.04
CA GLY A 89 9.86 3.27 7.76
C GLY A 89 9.28 2.56 6.52
N ASP A 90 8.51 1.47 6.68
CA ASP A 90 7.79 0.87 5.55
C ASP A 90 6.45 1.59 5.24
N ASN A 91 5.97 2.47 6.14
CA ASN A 91 4.68 3.17 6.00
C ASN A 91 4.64 4.00 4.72
N GLY A 92 3.50 4.00 4.02
CA GLY A 92 3.40 4.57 2.68
C GLY A 92 3.88 3.64 1.56
N GLY A 93 4.48 2.49 1.90
CA GLY A 93 4.89 1.48 0.94
C GLY A 93 3.70 0.83 0.21
N PRO A 94 3.86 0.46 -1.07
CA PRO A 94 2.77 -0.10 -1.87
C PRO A 94 2.59 -1.60 -1.59
N PHE A 95 1.33 -2.04 -1.66
CA PHE A 95 0.92 -3.45 -1.75
C PHE A 95 0.50 -3.80 -3.18
N VAL A 96 0.83 -5.01 -3.61
CA VAL A 96 0.52 -5.55 -4.94
C VAL A 96 0.19 -7.04 -4.86
N SER A 97 -0.73 -7.49 -5.70
CA SER A 97 -1.03 -8.91 -5.92
C SER A 97 -0.83 -9.21 -7.39
N GLY A 98 0.15 -10.05 -7.73
CA GLY A 98 0.61 -10.20 -9.11
C GLY A 98 1.09 -8.86 -9.69
N THR A 99 0.37 -8.33 -10.67
CA THR A 99 0.62 -7.02 -11.29
C THR A 99 -0.45 -5.98 -10.96
N GLN A 100 -1.31 -6.27 -9.97
CA GLN A 100 -2.45 -5.43 -9.58
C GLN A 100 -2.16 -4.68 -8.28
N ALA A 101 -2.15 -3.35 -8.34
CA ALA A 101 -2.01 -2.51 -7.16
C ALA A 101 -3.16 -2.74 -6.17
N GLN A 102 -2.83 -2.95 -4.90
CA GLN A 102 -3.81 -3.26 -3.86
C GLN A 102 -4.02 -2.10 -2.89
N GLY A 103 -2.95 -1.44 -2.46
CA GLY A 103 -3.07 -0.38 -1.47
C GLY A 103 -1.77 0.16 -0.93
N VAL A 104 -1.88 0.96 0.12
CA VAL A 104 -0.75 1.66 0.76
C VAL A 104 -0.71 1.33 2.24
N LEU A 105 0.46 0.93 2.76
CA LEU A 105 0.65 0.57 4.16
C LEU A 105 0.33 1.75 5.09
N VAL A 106 -0.55 1.53 6.07
CA VAL A 106 -0.82 2.52 7.14
C VAL A 106 -0.21 2.14 8.48
N GLY A 107 0.00 0.85 8.74
CA GLY A 107 0.60 0.38 9.98
C GLY A 107 0.36 -1.10 10.23
N GLY A 108 0.80 -1.57 11.39
CA GLY A 108 0.72 -2.97 11.77
C GLY A 108 1.26 -3.24 13.18
N SER A 109 1.39 -4.51 13.51
CA SER A 109 1.93 -5.01 14.77
C SER A 109 2.85 -6.21 14.52
N GLY A 110 3.79 -6.46 15.42
CA GLY A 110 4.83 -7.48 15.24
C GLY A 110 6.07 -6.91 14.54
N ASN A 111 6.87 -7.78 13.90
CA ASN A 111 8.10 -7.40 13.20
C ASN A 111 8.43 -8.43 12.10
N CYS A 112 9.47 -8.20 11.30
CA CYS A 112 9.83 -9.13 10.22
C CYS A 112 10.69 -10.33 10.67
N SER A 113 11.07 -10.42 11.94
CA SER A 113 11.78 -11.57 12.52
C SER A 113 10.83 -12.65 13.07
N SER A 114 9.74 -12.25 13.73
CA SER A 114 8.76 -13.14 14.35
C SER A 114 7.42 -13.20 13.60
N GLY A 115 7.28 -12.40 12.54
CA GLY A 115 6.01 -12.20 11.85
C GLY A 115 5.19 -11.05 12.45
N GLY A 116 4.16 -10.65 11.70
CA GLY A 116 3.34 -9.51 12.05
C GLY A 116 2.03 -9.48 11.28
N THR A 117 1.19 -8.52 11.64
CA THR A 117 -0.04 -8.18 10.93
C THR A 117 0.08 -6.74 10.45
N THR A 118 -0.25 -6.50 9.19
CA THR A 118 -0.27 -5.14 8.63
C THR A 118 -1.61 -4.81 8.03
N TYR A 119 -1.84 -3.52 7.84
CA TYR A 119 -3.05 -2.97 7.30
C TYR A 119 -2.73 -1.95 6.22
N PHE A 120 -3.46 -2.01 5.12
CA PHE A 120 -3.34 -1.04 4.04
C PHE A 120 -4.68 -0.38 3.72
N VAL A 121 -4.60 0.86 3.24
CA VAL A 121 -5.72 1.58 2.62
C VAL A 121 -5.86 1.10 1.18
N PRO A 122 -7.03 0.59 0.75
CA PRO A 122 -7.23 0.11 -0.62
C PRO A 122 -6.98 1.21 -1.65
N VAL A 123 -6.21 0.91 -2.71
CA VAL A 123 -5.84 1.92 -3.72
C VAL A 123 -7.06 2.45 -4.46
N ASN A 124 -8.06 1.61 -4.74
CA ASN A 124 -9.28 1.99 -5.45
C ASN A 124 -10.09 3.05 -4.71
N ARG A 125 -10.03 3.06 -3.37
CA ARG A 125 -10.63 4.14 -2.56
C ARG A 125 -9.97 5.48 -2.87
N VAL A 126 -8.64 5.50 -2.91
CA VAL A 126 -7.86 6.71 -3.17
C VAL A 126 -8.09 7.18 -4.61
N LEU A 127 -8.06 6.26 -5.57
CA LEU A 127 -8.32 6.58 -6.97
C LEU A 127 -9.71 7.19 -7.18
N SER A 128 -10.75 6.56 -6.62
CA SER A 128 -12.13 7.04 -6.71
C SER A 128 -12.32 8.41 -6.06
N ALA A 129 -11.77 8.62 -4.86
CA ALA A 129 -11.92 9.88 -4.13
C ALA A 129 -11.26 11.08 -4.82
N TYR A 130 -10.21 10.86 -5.61
CA TYR A 130 -9.43 11.92 -6.26
C TYR A 130 -9.55 11.94 -7.79
N GLY A 131 -10.38 11.07 -8.38
CA GLY A 131 -10.54 10.97 -9.84
C GLY A 131 -9.25 10.58 -10.57
N LEU A 132 -8.46 9.67 -9.98
CA LEU A 132 -7.16 9.25 -10.50
C LEU A 132 -7.22 7.87 -11.16
N THR A 133 -6.24 7.57 -12.00
CA THR A 133 -6.04 6.25 -12.62
C THR A 133 -4.66 5.71 -12.30
N ILE A 134 -4.52 4.38 -12.26
CA ILE A 134 -3.21 3.73 -12.19
C ILE A 134 -2.43 4.02 -13.47
N LEU A 135 -1.17 4.44 -13.31
CA LEU A 135 -0.21 4.40 -14.41
C LEU A 135 0.24 2.96 -14.62
N ALA A 136 -0.26 2.32 -15.67
CA ALA A 136 0.23 1.01 -16.10
C ALA A 136 1.64 1.14 -16.68
N GLY A 137 2.53 0.20 -16.35
CA GLY A 137 3.83 0.08 -16.99
C GLY A 137 3.70 -0.57 -18.36
N ALA A 138 4.58 -0.17 -19.29
CA ALA A 138 4.76 -0.90 -20.53
C ALA A 138 5.49 -2.21 -20.22
N SER A 139 4.95 -3.33 -20.68
CA SER A 139 5.58 -4.65 -20.66
C SER A 139 6.67 -4.77 -21.72
#